data_AF-A0A6A4Z6L0-F1
#
_entry.id   AF-A0A6A4Z6L0-F1
#
_cell.length_a   1.000
_cell.length_b   1.000
_cell.length_c   1.000
_cell.angle_alpha   90.00
_cell.angle_beta   90.00
_cell.angle_gamma   90.00
#
_symmetry.space_group_name_H-M   'P 1'
#
loop_
_entity.id
_entity.type
_entity.pdbx_description
1 polymer ?
#
loop_
_entity_poly.entity_id
_entity_poly.type
_entity_poly.pdbx_seq_one_letter_code
_entity_poly.pdbx_strand_id
1 'polypeptide(L)'
;MRYRREGCSRKAIDLAAQNGHLEVVQFLLTQRTETCTTWAMDEAATNGHLDIVEYLHGCMKNHNLHHHTTCTKEAMDGASANGHLGVVKFLHTHRTEGCTSLALHEATSKGHHHVAAYLCQHREALGLLEDSDDIANTSQ
;
A
#
# COMPACT_ATOMS: atom_id res chain seq x y z
N MET A 1 17.46 26.60 -20.49
CA MET A 1 16.96 25.25 -20.85
C MET A 1 15.54 25.10 -20.32
N ARG A 2 14.55 24.91 -21.20
CA ARG A 2 13.12 24.90 -20.84
C ARG A 2 12.74 23.52 -20.29
N TYR A 3 12.47 23.43 -18.99
CA TYR A 3 11.86 22.26 -18.37
C TYR A 3 10.45 22.07 -18.93
N ARG A 4 10.23 21.05 -19.77
CA ARG A 4 8.89 20.68 -20.25
C ARG A 4 8.10 20.07 -19.09
N ARG A 5 7.00 20.72 -18.68
CA ARG A 5 6.09 20.39 -17.56
C ARG A 5 4.84 19.61 -17.97
N GLU A 6 4.75 19.11 -19.19
CA GLU A 6 3.48 18.64 -19.75
C GLU A 6 3.43 17.12 -19.84
N GLY A 7 2.55 16.51 -19.03
CA GLY A 7 1.82 15.26 -19.30
C GLY A 7 2.59 13.93 -19.34
N CYS A 8 3.85 13.93 -19.75
CA CYS A 8 4.65 12.71 -19.91
C CYS A 8 5.26 12.22 -18.60
N SER A 9 5.58 13.10 -17.64
CA SER A 9 6.34 12.71 -16.43
C SER A 9 5.55 11.80 -15.50
N ARG A 10 4.31 12.17 -15.12
CA ARG A 10 3.48 11.37 -14.21
C ARG A 10 3.15 10.00 -14.81
N LYS A 11 2.68 9.98 -16.06
CA LYS A 11 2.45 8.74 -16.81
C LYS A 11 3.72 7.89 -16.96
N ALA A 12 4.89 8.52 -17.11
CA ALA A 12 6.15 7.79 -17.17
C ALA A 12 6.51 7.15 -15.81
N ILE A 13 6.25 7.84 -14.69
CA ILE A 13 6.39 7.25 -13.34
C ILE A 13 5.38 6.12 -13.15
N ASP A 14 4.12 6.32 -13.53
CA ASP A 14 3.07 5.30 -13.42
C ASP A 14 3.45 4.03 -14.20
N LEU A 15 3.88 4.18 -15.46
CA LEU A 15 4.32 3.07 -16.30
C LEU A 15 5.61 2.42 -15.79
N ALA A 16 6.57 3.21 -15.30
CA ALA A 16 7.80 2.66 -14.73
C ALA A 16 7.50 1.87 -13.44
N ALA A 17 6.60 2.37 -12.61
CA ALA A 17 6.15 1.69 -11.39
C ALA A 17 5.37 0.41 -11.69
N GLN A 18 4.46 0.45 -12.68
CA GLN A 18 3.73 -0.72 -13.15
C GLN A 18 4.64 -1.83 -13.71
N ASN A 19 5.72 -1.46 -14.41
CA ASN A 19 6.64 -2.43 -15.02
C ASN A 19 7.83 -2.81 -14.13
N GLY A 20 7.90 -2.33 -12.89
CA GLY A 20 8.98 -2.71 -11.97
C GLY A 20 10.32 -2.02 -12.23
N HIS A 21 10.34 -0.90 -12.95
CA HIS A 21 11.56 -0.16 -13.29
C HIS A 21 11.96 0.83 -12.19
N LEU A 22 12.45 0.30 -11.06
CA LEU A 22 12.85 1.09 -9.89
C LEU A 22 13.84 2.20 -10.23
N GLU A 23 14.90 1.91 -11.01
CA GLU A 23 15.91 2.91 -11.37
C GLU A 23 15.31 4.11 -12.12
N VAL A 24 14.34 3.85 -12.99
CA VAL A 24 13.63 4.90 -13.73
C VAL A 24 12.76 5.72 -12.78
N VAL A 25 12.06 5.06 -11.85
CA VAL A 25 11.26 5.74 -10.80
C VAL A 25 12.15 6.62 -9.93
N GLN A 26 13.30 6.11 -9.47
CA GLN A 26 14.28 6.85 -8.68
C GLN A 26 14.84 8.05 -9.46
N PHE A 27 15.22 7.85 -10.72
CA PHE A 27 15.73 8.91 -11.58
C PHE A 27 14.69 10.02 -11.77
N LEU A 28 13.44 9.65 -12.05
CA LEU A 28 12.36 10.61 -12.26
C LEU A 28 12.02 11.39 -10.99
N LEU A 29 12.03 10.75 -9.81
CA LEU A 29 11.74 11.40 -8.52
C LEU A 29 12.91 12.22 -7.96
N THR A 30 14.15 11.83 -8.24
CA THR A 30 15.34 12.60 -7.82
C THR A 30 15.59 13.82 -8.71
N GLN A 31 15.31 13.72 -10.01
CA GLN A 31 15.54 14.80 -10.97
C GLN A 31 14.37 15.80 -11.04
N ARG A 32 13.18 15.44 -10.54
CA ARG A 32 11.99 16.30 -10.62
C ARG A 32 11.24 16.32 -9.30
N THR A 33 10.85 17.52 -8.87
CA THR A 33 9.97 17.75 -7.71
C THR A 33 8.51 17.36 -7.97
N GLU A 34 8.23 16.54 -8.99
CA GLU A 34 6.86 16.11 -9.30
C GLU A 34 6.46 14.99 -8.32
N THR A 35 5.26 15.11 -7.77
CA THR A 35 4.72 14.16 -6.80
C THR A 35 4.30 12.88 -7.50
N CYS A 36 4.72 11.74 -6.95
CA CYS A 36 4.16 10.42 -7.28
C CYS A 36 2.64 10.41 -7.13
N THR A 37 1.96 9.70 -8.05
CA THR A 37 0.52 9.50 -7.99
C THR A 37 0.19 8.30 -7.09
N THR A 38 -1.04 8.27 -6.57
CA THR A 38 -1.59 7.07 -5.91
C THR A 38 -1.60 5.87 -6.86
N TRP A 39 -1.92 6.12 -8.14
CA TRP A 39 -1.95 5.11 -9.19
C TRP A 39 -0.62 4.36 -9.34
N ALA A 40 0.51 5.08 -9.38
CA ALA A 40 1.83 4.45 -9.50
C ALA A 40 2.09 3.45 -8.36
N MET A 41 1.66 3.78 -7.15
CA MET A 41 1.81 2.90 -6.00
C MET A 41 0.83 1.72 -6.04
N ASP A 42 -0.43 1.97 -6.41
CA ASP A 42 -1.45 0.94 -6.52
C ASP A 42 -1.09 -0.10 -7.60
N GLU A 43 -0.56 0.34 -8.75
CA GLU A 43 -0.03 -0.54 -9.80
C GLU A 43 1.22 -1.29 -9.38
N ALA A 44 2.19 -0.61 -8.75
CA ALA A 44 3.38 -1.29 -8.23
C ALA A 44 3.02 -2.36 -7.20
N ALA A 45 2.05 -2.08 -6.32
CA ALA A 45 1.55 -3.03 -5.33
C ALA A 45 0.82 -4.21 -6.00
N THR A 46 -0.05 -3.91 -6.98
CA THR A 46 -0.80 -4.92 -7.73
C THR A 46 0.10 -5.85 -8.52
N ASN A 47 1.22 -5.35 -9.06
CA ASN A 47 2.20 -6.16 -9.80
C ASN A 47 3.31 -6.77 -8.90
N GLY A 48 3.24 -6.55 -7.58
CA GLY A 48 4.16 -7.18 -6.63
C GLY A 48 5.54 -6.52 -6.53
N HIS A 49 5.70 -5.30 -7.05
CA HIS A 49 6.95 -4.55 -7.03
C HIS A 49 7.20 -3.89 -5.67
N LEU A 50 7.52 -4.71 -4.67
CA LEU A 50 7.76 -4.27 -3.29
C LEU A 50 8.79 -3.13 -3.20
N ASP A 51 9.93 -3.25 -3.88
CA ASP A 51 11.01 -2.26 -3.82
C ASP A 51 10.54 -0.86 -4.25
N ILE A 52 9.62 -0.80 -5.22
CA ILE A 52 9.02 0.47 -5.68
C ILE A 52 8.03 0.98 -4.64
N VAL A 53 7.19 0.12 -4.06
CA VAL A 53 6.24 0.50 -3.01
C VAL A 53 6.99 1.06 -1.79
N GLU A 54 8.08 0.41 -1.36
CA GLU A 54 8.92 0.88 -0.26
C GLU A 54 9.57 2.22 -0.57
N TYR A 55 10.15 2.36 -1.76
CA TYR A 55 10.80 3.59 -2.19
C TYR A 55 9.82 4.76 -2.25
N LEU A 56 8.68 4.57 -2.92
CA LEU A 56 7.64 5.58 -3.03
C LEU A 56 7.11 5.97 -1.63
N HIS A 57 6.86 5.00 -0.76
CA HIS A 57 6.41 5.26 0.61
C HIS A 57 7.45 6.05 1.44
N GLY A 58 8.74 5.73 1.30
CA GLY A 58 9.84 6.44 1.95
C GLY A 58 10.02 7.88 1.44
N CYS A 59 9.95 8.08 0.12
CA CYS A 59 10.03 9.42 -0.49
C CYS A 59 8.89 10.34 -0.01
N MET A 60 7.67 9.80 0.13
CA MET A 60 6.51 10.58 0.58
C MET A 60 6.65 11.04 2.04
N LYS A 61 7.22 10.21 2.94
CA LYS A 61 7.51 10.61 4.34
C LYS A 61 8.49 11.77 4.41
N ASN A 62 9.52 11.77 3.57
CA ASN A 62 10.59 12.78 3.60
C ASN A 62 10.15 14.14 3.05
N HIS A 63 9.16 14.19 2.16
CA HIS A 63 8.70 15.44 1.56
C HIS A 63 7.78 16.28 2.46
N ASN A 64 7.51 15.85 3.71
CA ASN A 64 6.66 16.54 4.69
C ASN A 64 5.28 16.95 4.14
N LEU A 65 4.86 16.27 3.06
CA LEU A 65 3.53 16.39 2.50
C LEU A 65 2.64 15.56 3.41
N HIS A 66 1.96 16.22 4.34
CA HIS A 66 0.90 15.67 5.18
C HIS A 66 -0.32 15.20 4.37
N HIS A 67 -0.13 14.62 3.18
CA HIS A 67 -1.17 13.99 2.42
C HIS A 67 -1.18 12.51 2.81
N HIS A 68 -1.85 12.21 3.92
CA HIS A 68 -2.03 10.88 4.53
C HIS A 68 -2.74 9.84 3.63
N THR A 69 -2.94 10.12 2.35
CA THR A 69 -3.86 9.40 1.46
C THR A 69 -3.22 9.05 0.12
N THR A 70 -1.96 8.61 0.13
CA THR A 70 -1.24 8.21 -1.10
C THR A 70 -1.36 6.74 -1.45
N CYS A 71 -1.96 5.95 -0.58
CA CYS A 71 -2.17 4.54 -0.81
C CYS A 71 -3.66 4.29 -0.68
N THR A 72 -4.30 3.66 -1.66
CA THR A 72 -5.72 3.32 -1.56
C THR A 72 -5.87 1.91 -0.98
N LYS A 73 -7.11 1.52 -0.66
CA LYS A 73 -7.44 0.12 -0.35
C LYS A 73 -7.16 -0.78 -1.56
N GLU A 74 -7.21 -0.22 -2.77
CA GLU A 74 -7.00 -0.92 -4.04
C GLU A 74 -5.57 -1.49 -4.15
N ALA A 75 -4.54 -0.80 -3.64
CA ALA A 75 -3.18 -1.37 -3.56
C ALA A 75 -3.13 -2.71 -2.81
N MET A 76 -3.81 -2.79 -1.66
CA MET A 76 -3.81 -4.00 -0.84
C MET A 76 -4.71 -5.08 -1.46
N ASP A 77 -5.85 -4.68 -2.00
CA ASP A 77 -6.79 -5.58 -2.67
C ASP A 77 -6.13 -6.21 -3.91
N GLY A 78 -5.47 -5.41 -4.76
CA GLY A 78 -4.75 -5.88 -5.95
C GLY A 78 -3.55 -6.76 -5.61
N ALA A 79 -2.75 -6.37 -4.62
CA ALA A 79 -1.65 -7.21 -4.12
C ALA A 79 -2.16 -8.55 -3.57
N SER A 80 -3.33 -8.55 -2.92
CA SER A 80 -3.94 -9.77 -2.37
C SER A 80 -4.54 -10.66 -3.45
N ALA A 81 -5.21 -10.06 -4.44
CA ALA A 81 -5.78 -10.74 -5.60
C ALA A 81 -4.72 -11.43 -6.46
N ASN A 82 -3.48 -10.91 -6.49
CA ASN A 82 -2.36 -11.50 -7.21
C ASN A 82 -1.41 -12.33 -6.31
N GLY A 83 -1.71 -12.45 -5.01
CA GLY A 83 -0.97 -13.32 -4.11
C GLY A 83 0.39 -12.76 -3.64
N HIS A 84 0.61 -11.45 -3.76
CA HIS A 84 1.86 -10.77 -3.41
C HIS A 84 1.98 -10.52 -1.89
N LEU A 85 2.26 -11.59 -1.13
CA LEU A 85 2.34 -11.55 0.33
C LEU A 85 3.36 -10.52 0.88
N GLY A 86 4.48 -10.30 0.21
CA GLY A 86 5.49 -9.31 0.64
C GLY A 86 4.94 -7.89 0.65
N VAL A 87 4.22 -7.52 -0.42
CA VAL A 87 3.55 -6.21 -0.52
C VAL A 87 2.44 -6.08 0.51
N VAL A 88 1.61 -7.12 0.68
CA VAL A 88 0.53 -7.12 1.68
C VAL A 88 1.07 -6.92 3.10
N LYS A 89 2.16 -7.61 3.46
CA LYS A 89 2.86 -7.43 4.74
C LYS A 89 3.36 -6.00 4.92
N PHE A 90 4.01 -5.44 3.90
CA PHE A 90 4.53 -4.07 3.95
C PHE A 90 3.38 -3.06 4.14
N LEU A 91 2.34 -3.16 3.30
CA LEU A 91 1.16 -2.30 3.38
C LEU A 91 0.45 -2.45 4.73
N HIS A 92 0.33 -3.67 5.27
CA HIS A 92 -0.33 -3.90 6.55
C HIS A 92 0.45 -3.37 7.75
N THR A 93 1.78 -3.51 7.75
CA THR A 93 2.66 -3.04 8.85
C THR A 93 2.83 -1.52 8.88
N HIS A 94 2.72 -0.86 7.72
CA HIS A 94 2.96 0.57 7.59
C HIS A 94 1.67 1.39 7.46
N ARG A 95 0.47 0.77 7.47
CA ARG A 95 -0.82 1.45 7.29
C ARG A 95 -1.84 1.06 8.37
N THR A 96 -2.61 2.05 8.81
CA THR A 96 -3.65 1.89 9.85
C THR A 96 -5.06 1.63 9.29
N GLU A 97 -5.25 1.68 7.96
CA GLU A 97 -6.57 1.53 7.33
C GLU A 97 -7.14 0.11 7.37
N GLY A 98 -6.31 -0.88 7.72
CA GLY A 98 -6.71 -2.28 7.86
C GLY A 98 -6.97 -2.99 6.54
N CYS A 99 -7.09 -4.32 6.60
CA CYS A 99 -7.46 -5.15 5.46
C CYS A 99 -8.96 -5.05 5.17
N THR A 100 -9.34 -4.87 3.91
CA THR A 100 -10.75 -4.92 3.52
C THR A 100 -11.23 -6.38 3.46
N SER A 101 -12.56 -6.57 3.53
CA SER A 101 -13.18 -7.87 3.22
C SER A 101 -12.94 -8.30 1.77
N LEU A 102 -12.70 -7.35 0.86
CA LEU A 102 -12.39 -7.61 -0.55
C LEU A 102 -11.03 -8.26 -0.73
N ALA A 103 -9.97 -7.75 -0.08
CA ALA A 103 -8.64 -8.35 -0.12
C ALA A 103 -8.66 -9.84 0.28
N LEU A 104 -9.41 -10.18 1.34
CA LEU A 104 -9.55 -11.55 1.79
C LEU A 104 -10.36 -12.40 0.78
N HIS A 105 -11.48 -11.88 0.29
CA HIS A 105 -12.31 -12.57 -0.69
C HIS A 105 -11.55 -12.87 -1.97
N GLU A 106 -10.86 -11.87 -2.54
CA GLU A 106 -10.07 -12.00 -3.77
C GLU A 106 -8.92 -12.99 -3.58
N ALA A 107 -8.17 -12.91 -2.46
CA ALA A 107 -7.13 -13.88 -2.16
C ALA A 107 -7.67 -15.31 -2.07
N THR A 108 -8.84 -15.52 -1.46
CA THR A 108 -9.46 -16.86 -1.39
C THR A 108 -10.00 -17.34 -2.73
N SER A 109 -10.65 -16.47 -3.51
CA SER A 109 -11.22 -16.78 -4.82
C SER A 109 -10.15 -17.17 -5.84
N LYS A 110 -8.97 -16.53 -5.76
CA LYS A 110 -7.80 -16.81 -6.62
C LYS A 110 -6.94 -17.97 -6.13
N GLY A 111 -7.25 -18.55 -4.96
CA GLY A 111 -6.48 -19.66 -4.36
C GLY A 111 -5.18 -19.23 -3.67
N HIS A 112 -5.02 -17.94 -3.36
CA HIS A 112 -3.87 -17.40 -2.62
C HIS A 112 -4.02 -17.59 -1.11
N HIS A 113 -4.06 -18.85 -0.67
CA HIS A 113 -4.28 -19.24 0.72
C HIS A 113 -3.24 -18.65 1.69
N HIS A 114 -2.00 -18.45 1.24
CA HIS A 114 -0.93 -17.83 2.04
C HIS A 114 -1.19 -16.35 2.37
N VAL A 115 -1.81 -15.60 1.47
CA VAL A 115 -2.23 -14.21 1.73
C VAL A 115 -3.48 -14.20 2.61
N ALA A 116 -4.48 -15.04 2.29
CA ALA A 116 -5.70 -15.12 3.08
C ALA A 116 -5.42 -15.52 4.54
N ALA A 117 -4.53 -16.48 4.78
CA ALA A 117 -4.11 -16.88 6.12
C ALA A 117 -3.42 -15.74 6.87
N TYR A 118 -2.54 -14.99 6.20
CA TYR A 118 -1.89 -13.82 6.80
C TYR A 118 -2.92 -12.75 7.20
N LEU A 119 -3.84 -12.42 6.30
CA LEU A 119 -4.90 -11.44 6.55
C LEU A 119 -5.84 -11.88 7.68
N CYS A 120 -6.27 -13.15 7.72
CA CYS A 120 -7.10 -13.68 8.79
C CYS A 120 -6.40 -13.59 10.15
N GLN A 121 -5.12 -14.01 10.22
CA GLN A 121 -4.34 -14.00 11.45
C GLN A 121 -4.16 -12.59 12.02
N HIS A 122 -3.99 -11.59 11.15
CA HIS A 122 -3.79 -10.21 11.60
C HIS A 122 -5.10 -9.44 11.82
N ARG A 123 -6.23 -9.94 11.29
CA ARG A 123 -7.56 -9.39 11.59
C ARG A 123 -8.08 -9.79 12.97
N GLU A 124 -7.81 -11.03 13.41
CA GLU A 124 -8.15 -11.50 14.76
C GLU A 124 -7.37 -10.77 15.86
N ALA A 125 -6.15 -10.32 15.57
CA ALA A 125 -5.33 -9.56 16.52
C ALA A 125 -5.95 -8.20 16.93
N LEU A 126 -6.86 -7.64 16.12
CA LEU A 126 -7.53 -6.37 16.40
C LEU A 126 -8.90 -6.53 17.12
N GLY A 127 -9.42 -7.75 17.21
CA GLY A 127 -10.73 -8.05 17.83
C GLY A 127 -10.67 -8.51 19.28
N LEU A 128 -9.49 -8.53 19.91
CA LEU A 128 -9.28 -9.00 21.29
C LEU A 128 -9.01 -7.88 22.31
N LEU A 129 -9.32 -6.61 21.98
CA LEU A 129 -9.15 -5.47 22.89
C LEU A 129 -10.43 -4.64 23.09
N GLU A 130 -11.62 -5.22 22.93
CA GLU A 130 -12.89 -4.53 23.28
C GLU A 130 -13.79 -5.30 24.28
N ASP A 131 -13.35 -6.42 24.85
CA ASP A 131 -14.16 -7.19 25.81
C ASP A 131 -13.48 -7.42 27.17
N SER A 132 -12.99 -6.37 27.86
CA SER A 132 -12.61 -6.53 29.28
C SER A 132 -12.74 -5.33 30.22
N ASP A 133 -13.51 -4.29 29.89
CA ASP A 133 -13.85 -3.23 30.86
C ASP A 133 -15.36 -3.02 30.94
N ASP A 134 -16.07 -4.05 31.37
CA ASP A 134 -17.36 -3.84 32.02
C ASP A 134 -17.50 -4.76 33.25
N ILE A 135 -18.00 -4.15 34.34
CA ILE A 135 -18.47 -4.76 35.60
C ILE A 135 -17.43 -5.11 36.68
N ALA A 136 -16.79 -4.09 37.28
CA ALA A 136 -16.56 -4.08 38.74
C ALA A 136 -16.38 -2.66 39.28
N ASN A 137 -17.49 -1.95 39.54
CA ASN A 137 -17.79 -1.37 40.87
C ASN A 137 -18.92 -0.32 40.77
N THR A 138 -20.15 -0.80 40.59
CA THR A 138 -21.31 -0.16 41.19
C THR A 138 -21.66 -0.99 42.43
N SER A 139 -21.07 -0.68 43.59
CA SER A 139 -21.61 -0.96 44.94
C SER A 139 -20.63 -0.51 46.02
N GLN A 140 -20.75 0.74 46.49
CA GLN A 140 -20.95 1.10 47.91
C GLN A 140 -21.14 2.60 48.08
#